data_AF-A0A1U7T9J7-F1
#
_entry.id   AF-A0A1U7T9J7-F1
#
_cell.length_a   1.000
_cell.length_b   1.000
_cell.length_c   1.000
_cell.angle_alpha   90.00
_cell.angle_beta   90.00
_cell.angle_gamma   90.00
#
_symmetry.space_group_name_H-M   'P 1'
#
loop_
_entity.id
_entity.type
_entity.pdbx_description
1 polymer ?
#
loop_
_entity_poly.entity_id
_entity_poly.type
_entity_poly.pdbx_seq_one_letter_code
_entity_poly.pdbx_strand_id
1 'polypeptide(L)'
;GDREAELGLPFSPLCDRKSTMVAQSQVGFIDFIVEPTFTVLTDMTEKIVSPLIDETSQTGGTGQRRSSLNSINSSDAKRSGVKSSGSEGSAPLNNSVIPLDYKNFKATWTEVVHVNRERWRAKVPK
;
A
#
# COMPACT_ATOMS: atom_id res chain seq x y z
N GLY A 1 -13.86 -31.72 -8.36
CA GLY A 1 -14.23 -32.86 -7.51
C GLY A 1 -15.37 -33.63 -8.14
N ASP A 2 -16.58 -33.48 -7.61
CA ASP A 2 -17.74 -34.30 -8.02
C ASP A 2 -17.97 -34.33 -9.55
N ARG A 3 -17.79 -33.19 -10.24
CA ARG A 3 -17.89 -33.11 -11.71
C ARG A 3 -16.81 -33.91 -12.44
N GLU A 4 -15.60 -33.98 -11.89
CA GLU A 4 -14.53 -34.83 -12.45
C GLU A 4 -14.89 -36.30 -12.28
N ALA A 5 -15.45 -36.69 -11.12
CA ALA A 5 -15.95 -38.04 -10.90
C ALA A 5 -17.11 -38.43 -11.83
N GLU A 6 -18.08 -37.54 -12.04
CA GLU A 6 -19.20 -37.76 -12.97
C GLU A 6 -18.72 -38.02 -14.41
N LEU A 7 -17.62 -37.38 -14.81
CA LEU A 7 -16.99 -37.54 -16.12
C LEU A 7 -15.96 -38.68 -16.17
N GLY A 8 -15.72 -39.39 -15.06
CA GLY A 8 -14.71 -40.45 -14.97
C GLY A 8 -13.26 -39.92 -15.08
N LEU A 9 -13.04 -38.64 -14.80
CA LEU A 9 -11.74 -37.99 -14.84
C LEU A 9 -11.00 -38.16 -13.50
N PRO A 10 -9.65 -38.18 -13.51
CA PRO A 10 -8.87 -38.10 -12.27
C PRO A 10 -9.18 -36.80 -11.53
N PHE A 11 -9.25 -36.85 -10.20
CA PHE A 11 -9.43 -35.64 -9.40
C PHE A 11 -8.21 -34.74 -9.50
N SER A 12 -8.44 -33.45 -9.76
CA SER A 12 -7.41 -32.43 -9.58
C SER A 12 -6.92 -32.40 -8.13
N PRO A 13 -5.70 -31.89 -7.87
CA PRO A 13 -5.22 -31.71 -6.51
C PRO A 13 -6.26 -31.01 -5.62
N LEU A 14 -6.43 -31.52 -4.40
CA LEU A 14 -7.35 -31.01 -3.37
C LEU A 14 -8.85 -31.09 -3.73
N CYS A 15 -9.20 -31.69 -4.87
CA CYS A 15 -10.59 -31.75 -5.34
C CYS A 15 -11.34 -33.01 -4.89
N ASP A 16 -10.71 -33.91 -4.14
CA ASP A 16 -11.36 -35.07 -3.54
C ASP A 16 -11.65 -34.85 -2.05
N ARG A 17 -12.91 -34.62 -1.69
CA ARG A 17 -13.32 -34.41 -0.29
C ARG A 17 -13.07 -35.61 0.63
N LYS A 18 -12.85 -36.82 0.09
CA LYS A 18 -12.64 -38.05 0.88
C LYS A 18 -11.17 -38.27 1.26
N SER A 19 -10.24 -37.87 0.40
CA SER A 19 -8.81 -38.11 0.58
C SER A 19 -7.99 -36.84 0.84
N THR A 20 -8.55 -35.65 0.60
CA THR A 20 -7.81 -34.39 0.74
C THR A 20 -7.47 -34.08 2.20
N MET A 21 -6.18 -33.96 2.48
CA MET A 21 -5.66 -33.47 3.75
C MET A 21 -5.67 -31.93 3.79
N VAL A 22 -6.82 -31.34 4.11
CA VAL A 22 -7.00 -29.88 4.12
C VAL A 22 -5.99 -29.20 5.04
N ALA A 23 -5.80 -29.72 6.27
CA ALA A 23 -4.89 -29.10 7.25
C ALA A 23 -3.45 -29.01 6.74
N GLN A 24 -2.90 -30.09 6.18
CA GLN A 24 -1.55 -30.09 5.62
C GLN A 24 -1.45 -29.14 4.41
N SER A 25 -2.47 -29.14 3.55
CA SER A 25 -2.50 -28.28 2.37
C SER A 25 -2.55 -26.79 2.74
N GLN A 26 -3.27 -26.43 3.81
CA GLN A 26 -3.31 -25.06 4.34
C GLN A 26 -1.98 -24.63 4.94
N VAL A 27 -1.29 -25.50 5.70
CA VAL A 27 0.07 -25.21 6.20
C VAL A 27 1.01 -24.94 5.03
N GLY A 28 0.98 -25.81 3.99
CA GLY A 28 1.78 -25.60 2.78
C GLY A 28 1.42 -24.31 2.04
N PHE A 29 0.14 -23.97 1.90
CA PHE A 29 -0.28 -22.72 1.26
C PHE A 29 0.22 -21.49 2.03
N ILE A 30 0.19 -21.55 3.37
CA ILE A 30 0.75 -20.49 4.21
C ILE A 30 2.26 -20.35 3.97
N ASP A 31 3.01 -21.44 4.09
CA ASP A 31 4.48 -21.43 4.04
C ASP A 31 5.02 -21.08 2.64
N PHE A 32 4.34 -21.54 1.58
CA PHE A 32 4.85 -21.42 0.21
C PHE A 32 4.20 -20.32 -0.63
N ILE A 33 3.04 -19.80 -0.23
CA ILE A 33 2.33 -18.77 -1.00
C ILE A 33 2.09 -17.51 -0.16
N VAL A 34 1.41 -17.64 0.99
CA VAL A 34 0.97 -16.47 1.76
C VAL A 34 2.16 -15.72 2.35
N GLU A 35 3.02 -16.39 3.11
CA GLU A 35 4.15 -15.76 3.79
C GLU A 35 5.12 -15.11 2.78
N PRO A 36 5.55 -15.78 1.68
CA PRO A 36 6.38 -15.14 0.66
C PRO A 36 5.72 -13.93 0.00
N THR A 37 4.42 -14.00 -0.32
CA THR A 37 3.71 -12.89 -0.98
C THR A 37 3.62 -11.66 -0.08
N PHE A 38 3.24 -11.85 1.18
CA PHE A 38 3.13 -10.74 2.15
C PHE A 38 4.50 -10.15 2.51
N THR A 39 5.55 -10.98 2.52
CA THR A 39 6.93 -10.50 2.70
C THR A 39 7.32 -9.55 1.58
N VAL A 40 7.15 -9.96 0.32
CA VAL A 40 7.47 -9.10 -0.83
C VAL A 40 6.62 -7.83 -0.84
N LEU A 41 5.33 -7.92 -0.54
CA LEU A 41 4.44 -6.76 -0.45
C LEU A 41 4.92 -5.75 0.59
N THR A 42 5.29 -6.22 1.78
CA THR A 42 5.78 -5.37 2.87
C THR A 42 7.11 -4.71 2.49
N ASP A 43 8.05 -5.50 1.95
CA ASP A 43 9.36 -5.00 1.52
C ASP A 43 9.25 -3.95 0.40
N MET A 44 8.34 -4.16 -0.55
CA MET A 44 8.08 -3.18 -1.62
C MET A 44 7.48 -1.90 -1.07
N THR A 45 6.55 -2.01 -0.10
CA THR A 45 5.94 -0.85 0.55
C THR A 45 6.98 -0.04 1.31
N GLU A 46 7.86 -0.70 2.08
CA GLU A 46 8.95 -0.05 2.80
C GLU A 46 9.93 0.67 1.86
N LYS A 47 10.33 0.04 0.75
CA LYS A 47 11.35 0.58 -0.16
C LYS A 47 10.82 1.65 -1.12
N ILE A 48 9.57 1.56 -1.54
CA ILE A 48 9.00 2.44 -2.58
C ILE A 48 8.15 3.54 -1.96
N VAL A 49 7.35 3.23 -0.94
CA VAL A 49 6.37 4.18 -0.40
C VAL A 49 6.99 5.05 0.69
N SER A 50 7.90 4.52 1.51
CA SER A 50 8.55 5.30 2.59
C SER A 50 9.28 6.55 2.07
N PRO A 51 10.13 6.47 1.02
CA PRO A 51 10.81 7.66 0.50
C PRO A 51 9.86 8.72 -0.04
N LEU A 52 8.73 8.31 -0.62
CA LEU A 52 7.73 9.25 -1.16
C LEU A 52 7.01 10.03 -0.05
N ILE A 53 6.82 9.43 1.13
CA ILE A 53 6.25 10.10 2.31
C ILE A 53 7.26 11.12 2.89
N ASP A 54 8.54 10.76 2.96
CA ASP A 54 9.59 11.64 3.49
C ASP A 54 9.83 12.85 2.56
N GLU A 55 9.80 12.66 1.25
CA GLU A 55 9.97 13.75 0.24
C GLU A 55 8.82 14.78 0.29
N THR A 56 7.58 14.33 0.49
CA THR A 56 6.42 15.23 0.66
C THR A 56 6.43 15.99 1.99
N SER A 57 7.07 15.44 3.02
CA SER A 57 7.19 16.11 4.32
C SER A 57 8.26 17.22 4.32
N GLN A 58 9.29 17.12 3.47
CA GLN A 58 10.35 18.14 3.37
C GLN A 58 9.99 19.31 2.44
N THR A 59 9.07 19.13 1.50
CA THR A 59 8.66 20.20 0.56
C THR A 59 7.83 21.31 1.22
N GLY A 60 7.45 21.18 2.49
CA GLY A 60 6.84 22.26 3.28
C GLY A 60 7.83 23.19 4.00
N GLY A 61 9.14 22.93 3.94
CA GLY A 61 10.12 23.53 4.86
C GLY A 61 11.13 24.52 4.28
N THR A 62 11.35 24.59 2.96
CA THR A 62 12.47 25.38 2.41
C THR A 62 12.01 26.51 1.48
N GLY A 63 11.78 27.66 2.12
CA GLY A 63 12.12 29.00 1.64
C GLY A 63 12.10 29.27 0.12
N GLN A 64 10.99 29.80 -0.37
CA GLN A 64 11.04 30.82 -1.43
C GLN A 64 10.98 32.21 -0.79
N ARG A 65 12.04 32.60 -0.08
CA ARG A 65 12.41 34.01 0.02
C ARG A 65 12.94 34.43 -1.35
N ARG A 66 12.04 34.72 -2.28
CA ARG A 66 12.41 35.48 -3.49
C ARG A 66 12.70 36.92 -3.05
N SER A 67 13.99 37.16 -2.82
CA SER A 67 14.72 38.39 -3.10
C SER A 67 13.88 39.67 -3.16
N SER A 68 13.94 40.44 -2.07
CA SER A 68 13.61 41.86 -2.07
C SER A 68 14.47 42.58 -3.11
N LEU A 69 13.84 43.21 -4.10
CA LEU A 69 14.50 44.19 -4.96
C LEU A 69 13.66 45.47 -5.04
N ASN A 70 14.35 46.56 -4.73
CA ASN A 70 14.07 47.97 -4.99
C ASN A 70 12.96 48.69 -4.22
N SER A 71 13.39 49.35 -3.15
CA SER A 71 12.90 50.68 -2.75
C SER A 71 13.30 51.71 -3.82
N ILE A 72 12.32 52.28 -4.53
CA ILE A 72 12.44 53.60 -5.14
C ILE A 72 11.10 54.33 -4.93
N ASN A 73 11.11 55.33 -4.06
CA ASN A 73 10.08 56.35 -3.98
C ASN A 73 10.39 57.43 -5.02
N SER A 74 9.48 57.73 -5.96
CA SER A 74 9.30 59.07 -6.53
C SER A 74 8.08 59.15 -7.46
N SER A 75 7.10 59.95 -7.04
CA SER A 75 6.16 60.84 -7.79
C SER A 75 5.55 60.44 -9.15
N ASP A 76 4.21 60.53 -9.18
CA ASP A 76 3.29 60.94 -10.25
C ASP A 76 3.16 60.11 -11.55
N ALA A 77 1.97 59.53 -11.76
CA ALA A 77 1.02 59.93 -12.82
C ALA A 77 -0.11 58.90 -13.03
N LYS A 78 -1.34 59.41 -13.16
CA LYS A 78 -2.55 58.74 -13.67
C LYS A 78 -2.29 57.83 -14.89
N ARG A 79 -2.92 56.65 -14.93
CA ARG A 79 -3.90 56.23 -15.96
C ARG A 79 -4.36 54.76 -15.84
N SER A 80 -5.66 54.59 -16.11
CA SER A 80 -6.32 53.47 -16.80
C SER A 80 -6.37 52.09 -16.14
N GLY A 81 -7.60 51.64 -15.88
CA GLY A 81 -7.89 50.31 -15.35
C GLY A 81 -7.85 49.21 -16.39
N VAL A 82 -7.74 47.98 -15.87
CA VAL A 82 -8.33 46.76 -16.41
C VAL A 82 -8.63 45.86 -15.21
N LYS A 83 -9.88 45.38 -15.10
CA LYS A 83 -10.25 44.27 -14.22
C LYS A 83 -9.88 42.99 -14.94
N SER A 84 -8.92 42.21 -14.44
CA SER A 84 -8.73 40.81 -14.86
C SER A 84 -9.11 39.89 -13.69
N SER A 85 -10.31 39.35 -13.80
CA SER A 85 -10.71 38.13 -13.12
C SER A 85 -10.02 36.97 -13.85
N GLY A 86 -9.21 36.19 -13.13
CA GLY A 86 -8.45 35.08 -13.68
C GLY A 86 -8.12 34.11 -12.56
N SER A 87 -9.11 33.28 -12.23
CA SER A 87 -8.99 32.12 -11.36
C SER A 87 -7.98 31.14 -11.95
N GLU A 88 -6.84 30.94 -11.29
CA GLU A 88 -6.11 29.69 -11.36
C GLU A 88 -6.15 29.04 -9.98
N GLY A 89 -7.21 28.25 -9.79
CA GLY A 89 -7.33 27.31 -8.70
C GLY A 89 -6.22 26.27 -8.81
N SER A 90 -5.10 26.53 -8.16
CA SER A 90 -4.24 25.47 -7.67
C SER A 90 -4.76 25.11 -6.29
N ALA A 91 -5.85 24.32 -6.24
CA ALA A 91 -6.13 23.59 -5.01
C ALA A 91 -4.87 22.78 -4.71
N PRO A 92 -4.25 22.91 -3.52
CA PRO A 92 -3.18 21.99 -3.17
C PRO A 92 -3.82 20.61 -3.26
N LEU A 93 -3.27 19.76 -4.14
CA LEU A 93 -3.53 18.34 -4.10
C LEU A 93 -3.14 17.91 -2.69
N ASN A 94 -4.14 17.87 -1.80
CA ASN A 94 -4.08 17.14 -0.55
C ASN A 94 -4.05 15.65 -0.93
N ASN A 95 -2.96 15.23 -1.57
CA ASN A 95 -2.42 13.89 -1.37
C ASN A 95 -1.90 13.87 0.06
N SER A 96 -2.81 13.98 1.03
CA SER A 96 -2.51 13.62 2.41
C SER A 96 -2.19 12.15 2.33
N VAL A 97 -0.89 11.85 2.21
CA VAL A 97 -0.42 10.47 2.19
C VAL A 97 -0.84 9.94 3.55
N ILE A 98 -1.82 9.03 3.53
CA ILE A 98 -2.27 8.33 4.73
C ILE A 98 -0.99 7.85 5.42
N PRO A 99 -0.75 8.19 6.69
CA PRO A 99 0.40 7.68 7.42
C PRO A 99 0.32 6.15 7.39
N LEU A 100 1.08 5.54 6.48
CA LEU A 100 1.09 4.10 6.30
C LEU A 100 1.97 3.54 7.40
N ASP A 101 1.32 3.01 8.44
CA ASP A 101 2.00 2.30 9.51
C ASP A 101 2.35 0.88 9.05
N TYR A 102 3.36 0.80 8.17
CA TYR A 102 3.84 -0.46 7.60
C TYR A 102 4.43 -1.37 8.70
N LYS A 103 4.91 -0.82 9.81
CA LYS A 103 5.41 -1.59 10.96
C LYS A 103 4.28 -2.33 11.64
N ASN A 104 3.17 -1.65 11.95
CA ASN A 104 1.99 -2.31 12.49
C ASN A 104 1.35 -3.26 11.48
N PHE A 105 1.34 -2.91 10.19
CA PHE A 105 0.88 -3.83 9.14
C PHE A 105 1.68 -5.13 9.14
N LYS A 106 3.02 -5.04 9.16
CA LYS A 106 3.93 -6.20 9.20
C LYS A 106 3.69 -7.07 10.42
N ALA A 107 3.64 -6.46 11.60
CA ALA A 107 3.38 -7.17 12.85
C ALA A 107 2.03 -7.89 12.82
N THR A 108 0.99 -7.23 12.32
CA THR A 108 -0.37 -7.77 12.26
C THR A 108 -0.45 -9.00 11.36
N TRP A 109 0.03 -8.93 10.12
CA TRP A 109 -0.10 -10.08 9.21
C TRP A 109 0.80 -11.24 9.65
N THR A 110 1.99 -10.94 10.20
CA THR A 110 2.91 -11.97 10.71
C THR A 110 2.26 -12.77 11.84
N GLU A 111 1.63 -12.09 12.79
CA GLU A 111 0.92 -12.72 13.90
C GLU A 111 -0.26 -13.58 13.39
N VAL A 112 -1.08 -13.04 12.49
CA VAL A 112 -2.22 -13.77 11.93
C VAL A 112 -1.78 -15.02 11.17
N VAL A 113 -0.73 -14.91 10.35
CA VAL A 113 -0.14 -16.04 9.62
C VAL A 113 0.38 -17.10 10.58
N HIS A 114 1.12 -16.69 11.61
CA HIS A 114 1.66 -17.59 12.63
C HIS A 114 0.55 -18.36 13.36
N VAL A 115 -0.42 -17.63 13.92
CA VAL A 115 -1.56 -18.21 14.65
C VAL A 115 -2.34 -19.18 13.78
N ASN A 116 -2.62 -18.81 12.52
CA ASN A 116 -3.35 -19.69 11.62
C ASN A 116 -2.54 -20.93 11.21
N ARG A 117 -1.22 -20.79 11.01
CA ARG A 117 -0.34 -21.93 10.73
C ARG A 117 -0.37 -22.94 11.85
N GLU A 118 -0.21 -22.50 13.10
CA GLU A 118 -0.22 -23.41 14.26
C GLU A 118 -1.60 -24.03 14.47
N ARG A 119 -2.68 -23.28 14.26
CA ARG A 119 -4.06 -23.81 14.27
C ARG A 119 -4.27 -24.92 13.23
N TRP A 120 -3.69 -24.80 12.04
CA TRP A 120 -3.77 -25.84 11.02
C TRP A 120 -2.83 -27.01 11.30
N ARG A 121 -1.60 -26.77 11.78
CA ARG A 121 -0.67 -27.82 12.20
C ARG A 121 -1.26 -28.71 13.28
N ALA A 122 -1.96 -28.14 14.26
CA ALA A 122 -2.64 -28.90 15.31
C ALA A 122 -3.74 -29.85 14.78
N LYS A 123 -4.25 -29.62 13.56
CA LYS A 123 -5.25 -30.45 12.89
C LYS A 123 -4.65 -31.47 11.92
N VAL A 124 -3.33 -31.47 11.71
CA VAL A 124 -2.66 -32.48 10.89
C VAL A 124 -2.62 -33.79 11.68
N PRO A 125 -3.17 -34.90 11.16
CA PRO A 125 -3.06 -36.21 11.80
C PRO A 125 -1.59 -36.57 12.04
N LYS A 126 -1.28 -37.11 13.22
CA LYS A 126 0.06 -37.58 13.57
C LYS A 126 0.34 -38.97 13.01
#